data_AF-A0A7X7Q5G2-F1
#
_entry.id   AF-A0A7X7Q5G2-F1
#
_cell.length_a   1.000
_cell.length_b   1.000
_cell.length_c   1.000
_cell.angle_alpha   90.00
_cell.angle_beta   90.00
_cell.angle_gamma   90.00
#
_symmetry.space_group_name_H-M   'P 1'
#
loop_
_entity.id
_entity.type
_entity.pdbx_description
1 polymer ?
#
loop_
_entity_poly.entity_id
_entity_poly.type
_entity_poly.pdbx_seq_one_letter_code
_entity_poly.pdbx_strand_id
1 'polypeptide(L)'
;MEGFLRTAGPAGARDYIAVIPSVGCVNEVARRIAAAVPSARPMLHHQGCCQLPTDVKIVTDVLTGVCLNPNVAAVVLVSLGCESVTAEDIVNTVRPAKPVELVRVQAMGGITAATEKGIAAARKLAEQQSGRRGSIALSDLIIGVKCGASDTTSGLASNTATGSAVDRLLKAGATVLFGETTEVIGAEHILVRRARNEAVASALMGFVNAMEARVNAMGVDMRGGQPTEGNIRGGLTTIEEKSLGAIVKSGTMPINGVVRYGERPSAPGLYFMDSPGREMEFLTGLASAGCQVMLFSTGIGAPQGFSLAPVIKICGNENTCRTLNEYIDVDVSGIVAGTESLDAAGARLFDRVLTVFSGEQVKAEILGYDSSGVNSNIYTIGPTI
;
A
#
# COMPACT_ATOMS: atom_id res chain seq x y z
N MET A 1 10.44 -12.57 14.93
CA MET A 1 9.00 -12.66 14.56
C MET A 1 8.81 -13.82 13.60
N GLU A 2 7.59 -14.34 13.40
CA GLU A 2 7.35 -15.52 12.56
C GLU A 2 6.72 -15.14 11.22
N GLY A 3 7.31 -15.51 10.09
CA GLY A 3 6.79 -15.20 8.76
C GLY A 3 6.76 -16.42 7.83
N PHE A 4 6.04 -16.32 6.72
CA PHE A 4 6.01 -17.35 5.67
C PHE A 4 7.30 -17.28 4.84
N LEU A 5 8.13 -18.30 4.97
CA LEU A 5 9.43 -18.37 4.29
C LEU A 5 9.22 -18.52 2.78
N ARG A 6 10.02 -17.77 2.01
CA ARG A 6 10.07 -17.86 0.55
C ARG A 6 11.28 -18.64 0.10
N THR A 7 11.20 -19.26 -1.08
CA THR A 7 12.32 -19.97 -1.70
C THR A 7 13.47 -19.01 -2.01
N ALA A 8 13.13 -17.77 -2.36
CA ALA A 8 14.04 -16.64 -2.49
C ALA A 8 13.33 -15.35 -2.07
N GLY A 9 14.08 -14.40 -1.50
CA GLY A 9 13.55 -13.12 -1.02
C GLY A 9 13.03 -13.14 0.42
N PRO A 10 12.50 -12.00 0.92
CA PRO A 10 12.04 -11.89 2.30
C PRO A 10 10.76 -12.71 2.52
N ALA A 11 10.48 -13.03 3.78
CA ALA A 11 9.26 -13.73 4.17
C ALA A 11 8.01 -12.85 4.07
N GLY A 12 6.86 -13.49 3.87
CA GLY A 12 5.56 -12.81 3.91
C GLY A 12 4.93 -12.81 5.31
N ALA A 13 4.13 -11.79 5.60
CA ALA A 13 3.16 -11.81 6.71
C ALA A 13 1.95 -12.73 6.40
N ARG A 14 1.70 -12.99 5.12
CA ARG A 14 0.61 -13.82 4.60
C ARG A 14 1.13 -14.74 3.48
N ASP A 15 0.31 -15.72 3.11
CA ASP A 15 0.64 -16.75 2.11
C ASP A 15 -0.42 -16.83 1.01
N TYR A 16 -0.63 -15.72 0.29
CA TYR A 16 -1.71 -15.62 -0.69
C TYR A 16 -1.32 -16.15 -2.07
N ILE A 17 -2.33 -16.62 -2.80
CA ILE A 17 -2.27 -16.76 -4.26
C ILE A 17 -2.89 -15.50 -4.85
N ALA A 18 -2.08 -14.65 -5.46
CA ALA A 18 -2.59 -13.43 -6.07
C ALA A 18 -3.22 -13.75 -7.43
N VAL A 19 -4.46 -13.31 -7.64
CA VAL A 19 -5.13 -13.37 -8.94
C VAL A 19 -5.15 -11.96 -9.49
N ILE A 20 -4.27 -11.70 -10.46
CA ILE A 20 -3.96 -10.35 -10.93
C ILE A 20 -4.41 -10.25 -12.40
N PRO A 21 -5.38 -9.40 -12.72
CA PRO A 21 -5.66 -9.03 -14.10
C PRO A 21 -4.52 -8.16 -14.65
N SER A 22 -4.12 -8.34 -15.91
CA SER A 22 -3.20 -7.42 -16.60
C SER A 22 -3.92 -6.16 -17.13
N VAL A 23 -5.25 -6.22 -17.23
CA VAL A 23 -6.12 -5.18 -17.76
C VAL A 23 -7.50 -5.25 -17.11
N GLY A 24 -8.14 -4.10 -16.89
CA GLY A 24 -9.45 -4.03 -16.23
C GLY A 24 -10.56 -4.84 -16.90
N CYS A 25 -10.47 -5.11 -18.22
CA CYS A 25 -11.43 -5.91 -18.97
C CYS A 25 -11.57 -7.35 -18.46
N VAL A 26 -10.58 -7.88 -17.75
CA VAL A 26 -10.60 -9.26 -17.21
C VAL A 26 -10.74 -9.33 -15.69
N ASN A 27 -11.10 -8.21 -15.05
CA ASN A 27 -11.39 -8.16 -13.61
C ASN A 27 -12.41 -9.23 -13.17
N GLU A 28 -13.47 -9.43 -13.96
CA GLU A 28 -14.52 -10.40 -13.62
C GLU A 28 -13.99 -11.84 -13.63
N VAL A 29 -13.06 -12.17 -14.53
CA VAL A 29 -12.40 -13.48 -14.57
C VAL A 29 -11.54 -13.66 -13.32
N ALA A 30 -10.73 -12.66 -12.97
CA ALA A 30 -9.87 -12.68 -11.78
C ALA A 30 -10.70 -12.85 -10.50
N ARG A 31 -11.81 -12.11 -10.38
CA ARG A 31 -12.74 -12.19 -9.25
C ARG A 31 -13.34 -13.60 -9.10
N ARG A 32 -13.79 -14.22 -10.20
CA ARG A 32 -14.36 -15.57 -10.18
C ARG A 32 -13.35 -16.63 -9.77
N ILE A 33 -12.11 -16.53 -10.29
CA ILE A 33 -11.03 -17.45 -9.91
C ILE A 33 -10.74 -17.34 -8.41
N ALA A 34 -10.59 -16.12 -7.90
CA ALA A 34 -10.26 -15.91 -6.49
C ALA A 34 -11.38 -16.38 -5.55
N ALA A 35 -12.65 -16.14 -5.91
CA ALA A 35 -13.80 -16.60 -5.11
C ALA A 35 -13.89 -18.14 -4.98
N ALA A 36 -13.30 -18.89 -5.91
CA ALA A 36 -13.36 -20.35 -5.92
C ALA A 36 -12.25 -21.04 -5.09
N VAL A 37 -11.26 -20.30 -4.62
CA VAL A 37 -10.08 -20.83 -3.90
C VAL A 37 -9.83 -20.00 -2.64
N PRO A 38 -9.99 -20.56 -1.42
CA PRO A 38 -9.93 -19.77 -0.18
C PRO A 38 -8.63 -18.97 0.05
N SER A 39 -7.47 -19.49 -0.36
CA SER A 39 -6.16 -18.83 -0.26
C SER A 39 -5.89 -17.81 -1.38
N ALA A 40 -6.78 -17.72 -2.36
CA ALA A 40 -6.66 -16.76 -3.45
C ALA A 40 -7.22 -15.39 -3.07
N ARG A 41 -6.56 -14.34 -3.55
CA ARG A 41 -6.96 -12.95 -3.35
C ARG A 41 -6.90 -12.20 -4.69
N PRO A 42 -7.99 -11.56 -5.14
CA PRO A 42 -7.96 -10.77 -6.35
C PRO A 42 -7.36 -9.38 -6.06
N MET A 43 -6.60 -8.83 -7.00
CA MET A 43 -6.23 -7.41 -7.00
C MET A 43 -6.78 -6.76 -8.27
N LEU A 44 -7.96 -6.14 -8.18
CA LEU A 44 -8.62 -5.56 -9.36
C LEU A 44 -8.11 -4.13 -9.60
N HIS A 45 -8.12 -3.70 -10.86
CA HIS A 45 -7.80 -2.32 -11.24
C HIS A 45 -8.54 -1.91 -12.51
N HIS A 46 -8.57 -0.61 -12.81
CA HIS A 46 -9.27 -0.09 -14.00
C HIS A 46 -8.32 0.25 -15.17
N GLN A 47 -7.01 0.11 -14.97
CA GLN A 47 -6.04 0.38 -16.03
C GLN A 47 -6.11 -0.59 -17.21
N GLY A 48 -5.73 -0.12 -18.39
CA GLY A 48 -5.85 -0.86 -19.63
C GLY A 48 -5.28 -0.13 -20.83
N CYS A 49 -5.89 -0.33 -22.00
CA CYS A 49 -5.48 0.33 -23.24
C CYS A 49 -5.72 1.84 -23.20
N CYS A 50 -5.33 2.53 -24.29
CA CYS A 50 -5.47 3.99 -24.45
C CYS A 50 -4.66 4.84 -23.45
N GLN A 51 -3.62 4.25 -22.87
CA GLN A 51 -2.69 4.96 -22.01
C GLN A 51 -1.46 5.42 -22.78
N LEU A 52 -0.82 6.48 -22.30
CA LEU A 52 0.49 6.87 -22.81
C LEU A 52 1.53 5.77 -22.52
N PRO A 53 2.58 5.61 -23.36
CA PRO A 53 3.62 4.61 -23.13
C PRO A 53 4.28 4.69 -21.73
N THR A 54 4.38 5.89 -21.17
CA THR A 54 4.89 6.11 -19.80
C THR A 54 3.97 5.51 -18.74
N ASP A 55 2.65 5.62 -18.92
CA ASP A 55 1.66 5.05 -18.00
C ASP A 55 1.56 3.54 -18.15
N VAL A 56 1.62 3.01 -19.38
CA VAL A 56 1.72 1.56 -19.62
C VAL A 56 2.92 0.98 -18.89
N LYS A 57 4.07 1.69 -18.89
CA LYS A 57 5.25 1.28 -18.12
C LYS A 57 4.97 1.29 -16.61
N ILE A 58 4.36 2.35 -16.07
CA ILE A 58 3.99 2.42 -14.64
C ILE A 58 3.09 1.23 -14.27
N VAL A 59 2.06 0.95 -15.07
CA VAL A 59 1.14 -0.17 -14.83
C VAL A 59 1.89 -1.50 -14.86
N THR A 60 2.75 -1.71 -15.85
CA THR A 60 3.54 -2.95 -15.99
C THR A 60 4.49 -3.14 -14.80
N ASP A 61 5.21 -2.10 -14.40
CA ASP A 61 6.12 -2.12 -13.26
C ASP A 61 5.34 -2.42 -11.96
N VAL A 62 4.20 -1.74 -11.76
CA VAL A 62 3.38 -1.90 -10.56
C VAL A 62 2.81 -3.32 -10.45
N LEU A 63 2.23 -3.86 -11.53
CA LEU A 63 1.72 -5.22 -11.57
C LEU A 63 2.83 -6.25 -11.32
N THR A 64 4.02 -6.02 -11.89
CA THR A 64 5.20 -6.88 -11.64
C THR A 64 5.61 -6.84 -10.17
N GLY A 65 5.72 -5.66 -9.57
CA GLY A 65 6.08 -5.52 -8.16
C GLY A 65 5.05 -6.17 -7.22
N VAL A 66 3.75 -6.04 -7.52
CA VAL A 66 2.69 -6.72 -6.77
C VAL A 66 2.82 -8.23 -6.88
N CYS A 67 3.06 -8.76 -8.09
CA CYS A 67 3.34 -10.18 -8.27
C CYS A 67 4.52 -10.62 -7.40
N LEU A 68 5.56 -9.79 -7.29
CA LEU A 68 6.77 -10.05 -6.49
C LEU A 68 6.61 -9.81 -4.99
N ASN A 69 5.49 -9.24 -4.51
CA ASN A 69 5.28 -8.92 -3.09
C ASN A 69 5.53 -10.16 -2.18
N PRO A 70 6.17 -10.01 -1.01
CA PRO A 70 6.49 -11.14 -0.12
C PRO A 70 5.27 -11.88 0.44
N ASN A 71 4.10 -11.26 0.53
CA ASN A 71 2.86 -11.91 0.94
C ASN A 71 2.24 -12.80 -0.16
N VAL A 72 2.74 -12.72 -1.39
CA VAL A 72 2.28 -13.49 -2.54
C VAL A 72 3.18 -14.71 -2.72
N ALA A 73 2.64 -15.90 -2.52
CA ALA A 73 3.32 -17.18 -2.68
C ALA A 73 3.39 -17.61 -4.14
N ALA A 74 2.31 -17.37 -4.87
CA ALA A 74 2.12 -17.75 -6.26
C ALA A 74 1.14 -16.80 -6.94
N VAL A 75 1.17 -16.78 -8.28
CA VAL A 75 0.39 -15.83 -9.09
C VAL A 75 -0.42 -16.56 -10.15
N VAL A 76 -1.69 -16.18 -10.31
CA VAL A 76 -2.47 -16.41 -11.52
C VAL A 76 -2.61 -15.06 -12.22
N LEU A 77 -1.83 -14.84 -13.28
CA LEU A 77 -1.92 -13.64 -14.10
C LEU A 77 -2.99 -13.86 -15.17
N VAL A 78 -4.02 -13.02 -15.17
CA VAL A 78 -5.14 -13.11 -16.11
C VAL A 78 -4.98 -12.02 -17.17
N SER A 79 -4.77 -12.46 -18.40
CA SER A 79 -4.58 -11.62 -19.58
C SER A 79 -5.81 -11.68 -20.48
N LEU A 80 -6.19 -10.54 -21.08
CA LEU A 80 -7.22 -10.56 -22.12
C LEU A 80 -6.64 -11.16 -23.41
N GLY A 81 -5.48 -10.66 -23.82
CA GLY A 81 -4.74 -11.01 -25.03
C GLY A 81 -4.50 -9.84 -25.98
N CYS A 82 -5.03 -8.65 -25.68
CA CYS A 82 -4.93 -7.46 -26.54
C CYS A 82 -4.61 -6.17 -25.77
N GLU A 83 -4.29 -6.27 -24.49
CA GLU A 83 -3.87 -5.16 -23.65
C GLU A 83 -2.51 -4.58 -24.05
N SER A 84 -2.25 -3.32 -23.69
CA SER A 84 -0.96 -2.66 -23.93
C SER A 84 0.16 -3.16 -23.02
N VAL A 85 -0.19 -3.71 -21.85
CA VAL A 85 0.76 -4.35 -20.93
C VAL A 85 1.16 -5.72 -21.49
N THR A 86 2.46 -5.99 -21.61
CA THR A 86 2.95 -7.29 -22.08
C THR A 86 2.92 -8.30 -20.94
N ALA A 87 1.88 -9.13 -20.89
CA ALA A 87 1.70 -10.14 -19.83
C ALA A 87 2.87 -11.14 -19.77
N GLU A 88 3.49 -11.44 -20.91
CA GLU A 88 4.67 -12.30 -21.03
C GLU A 88 5.88 -11.71 -20.29
N ASP A 89 6.09 -10.39 -20.36
CA ASP A 89 7.21 -9.73 -19.69
C ASP A 89 7.07 -9.79 -18.17
N ILE A 90 5.84 -9.60 -17.67
CA ILE A 90 5.51 -9.78 -16.25
C ILE A 90 5.81 -11.23 -15.85
N VAL A 91 5.31 -12.20 -16.60
CA VAL A 91 5.52 -13.63 -16.32
C VAL A 91 7.00 -14.01 -16.33
N ASN A 92 7.75 -13.56 -17.33
CA ASN A 92 9.18 -13.84 -17.45
C ASN A 92 9.99 -13.23 -16.31
N THR A 93 9.58 -12.06 -15.81
CA THR A 93 10.20 -11.40 -14.66
C THR A 93 9.85 -12.10 -13.33
N VAL A 94 8.62 -12.57 -13.18
CA VAL A 94 8.11 -13.15 -11.91
C VAL A 94 8.52 -14.62 -11.75
N ARG A 95 8.52 -15.40 -12.84
CA ARG A 95 8.74 -16.86 -12.84
C ARG A 95 10.03 -17.32 -12.14
N PRO A 96 11.18 -16.61 -12.23
CA PRO A 96 12.39 -16.97 -11.49
C PRO A 96 12.23 -16.87 -9.97
N ALA A 97 11.35 -15.98 -9.49
CA ALA A 97 11.18 -15.72 -8.06
C ALA A 97 10.06 -16.57 -7.44
N LYS A 98 8.96 -16.83 -8.17
CA LYS A 98 7.82 -17.59 -7.67
C LYS A 98 6.97 -18.24 -8.77
N PRO A 99 6.18 -19.28 -8.44
CA PRO A 99 5.26 -19.90 -9.39
C PRO A 99 4.26 -18.89 -9.96
N VAL A 100 4.13 -18.88 -11.28
CA VAL A 100 3.17 -18.03 -12.01
C VAL A 100 2.53 -18.80 -13.16
N GLU A 101 1.21 -18.73 -13.21
CA GLU A 101 0.37 -19.29 -14.27
C GLU A 101 -0.30 -18.16 -15.04
N LEU A 102 -0.24 -18.23 -16.38
CA LEU A 102 -0.83 -17.24 -17.27
C LEU A 102 -2.11 -17.78 -17.91
N VAL A 103 -3.21 -17.07 -17.70
CA VAL A 103 -4.53 -17.39 -18.27
C VAL A 103 -4.86 -16.33 -19.31
N ARG A 104 -4.90 -16.71 -20.60
CA ARG A 104 -5.23 -15.79 -21.70
C ARG A 104 -6.68 -15.99 -22.15
N VAL A 105 -7.55 -15.02 -21.88
CA VAL A 105 -9.00 -15.13 -22.08
C VAL A 105 -9.37 -15.32 -23.54
N GLN A 106 -8.86 -14.49 -24.46
CA GLN A 106 -9.18 -14.60 -25.89
C GLN A 106 -8.62 -15.88 -26.51
N ALA A 107 -7.40 -16.28 -26.15
CA ALA A 107 -6.79 -17.51 -26.65
C ALA A 107 -7.54 -18.78 -26.17
N MET A 108 -8.27 -18.69 -25.05
CA MET A 108 -9.07 -19.78 -24.49
C MET A 108 -10.53 -19.77 -24.98
N GLY A 109 -10.91 -18.84 -25.86
CA GLY A 109 -12.27 -18.76 -26.41
C GLY A 109 -13.29 -18.09 -25.47
N GLY A 110 -12.85 -17.34 -24.47
CA GLY A 110 -13.72 -16.50 -23.64
C GLY A 110 -13.70 -16.82 -22.14
N ILE A 111 -14.60 -16.14 -21.41
CA ILE A 111 -14.61 -16.08 -19.95
C ILE A 111 -14.77 -17.45 -19.26
N THR A 112 -15.63 -18.33 -19.77
CA THR A 112 -15.95 -19.61 -19.10
C THR A 112 -14.72 -20.51 -19.05
N ALA A 113 -14.12 -20.80 -20.21
CA ALA A 113 -12.93 -21.65 -20.31
C ALA A 113 -11.74 -21.05 -19.55
N ALA A 114 -11.56 -19.72 -19.63
CA ALA A 114 -10.50 -19.03 -18.90
C ALA A 114 -10.68 -19.11 -17.39
N THR A 115 -11.92 -18.97 -16.90
CA THR A 115 -12.24 -19.09 -15.47
C THR A 115 -11.97 -20.51 -14.98
N GLU A 116 -12.43 -21.53 -15.70
CA GLU A 116 -12.18 -22.94 -15.35
C GLU A 116 -10.68 -23.26 -15.29
N LYS A 117 -9.92 -22.82 -16.30
CA LYS A 117 -8.46 -22.99 -16.33
C LYS A 117 -7.78 -22.26 -15.18
N GLY A 118 -8.21 -21.03 -14.88
CA GLY A 118 -7.67 -20.23 -13.79
C GLY A 118 -7.96 -20.83 -12.41
N ILE A 119 -9.16 -21.39 -12.19
CA ILE A 119 -9.50 -22.10 -10.96
C ILE A 119 -8.63 -23.34 -10.79
N ALA A 120 -8.46 -24.13 -11.86
CA ALA A 120 -7.60 -25.31 -11.83
C ALA A 120 -6.13 -24.93 -11.53
N ALA A 121 -5.63 -23.85 -12.13
CA ALA A 121 -4.29 -23.32 -11.85
C ALA A 121 -4.15 -22.87 -10.39
N ALA A 122 -5.09 -22.07 -9.89
CA ALA A 122 -5.08 -21.58 -8.51
C ALA A 122 -5.12 -22.73 -7.48
N ARG A 123 -5.92 -23.78 -7.72
CA ARG A 123 -5.96 -24.98 -6.85
C ARG A 123 -4.63 -25.72 -6.85
N LYS A 124 -4.05 -25.95 -8.03
CA LYS A 124 -2.72 -26.58 -8.15
C LYS A 124 -1.64 -25.78 -7.42
N LEU A 125 -1.66 -24.46 -7.56
CA LEU A 125 -0.73 -23.58 -6.86
C LEU A 125 -0.94 -23.63 -5.34
N ALA A 126 -2.19 -23.72 -4.86
CA ALA A 126 -2.51 -23.86 -3.44
C ALA A 126 -1.94 -25.16 -2.85
N GLU A 127 -2.06 -26.27 -3.57
CA GLU A 127 -1.50 -27.57 -3.17
C GLU A 127 0.03 -27.56 -3.10
N GLN A 128 0.69 -26.67 -3.84
CA GLN A 128 2.14 -26.51 -3.87
C GLN A 128 2.67 -25.51 -2.84
N GLN A 129 1.80 -24.78 -2.13
CA GLN A 129 2.24 -23.84 -1.11
C GLN A 129 2.92 -24.59 0.03
N SER A 130 4.16 -24.22 0.34
CA SER A 130 4.88 -24.86 1.46
C SER A 130 4.21 -24.60 2.81
N GLY A 131 3.51 -23.46 2.95
CA GLY A 131 2.96 -22.98 4.22
C GLY A 131 4.02 -22.81 5.33
N ARG A 132 5.32 -22.93 5.00
CA ARG A 132 6.38 -23.04 5.99
C ARG A 132 6.61 -21.70 6.67
N ARG A 133 6.37 -21.65 7.97
CA ARG A 133 6.68 -20.49 8.81
C ARG A 133 8.05 -20.66 9.48
N GLY A 134 8.70 -19.54 9.77
CA GLY A 134 9.93 -19.54 10.55
C GLY A 134 10.33 -18.14 11.00
N SER A 135 11.41 -18.10 11.78
CA SER A 135 11.90 -16.87 12.39
C SER A 135 12.51 -15.92 11.38
N ILE A 136 12.08 -14.66 11.44
CA ILE A 136 12.48 -13.56 10.56
C ILE A 136 13.09 -12.44 11.40
N ALA A 137 14.14 -11.80 10.88
CA ALA A 137 14.74 -10.61 11.48
C ALA A 137 13.89 -9.36 11.17
N LEU A 138 13.89 -8.39 12.08
CA LEU A 138 13.19 -7.11 11.85
C LEU A 138 13.71 -6.36 10.63
N SER A 139 14.96 -6.61 10.23
CA SER A 139 15.56 -6.04 9.02
C SER A 139 14.94 -6.51 7.71
N ASP A 140 14.21 -7.62 7.71
CA ASP A 140 13.52 -8.13 6.52
C ASP A 140 12.11 -7.54 6.36
N LEU A 141 11.70 -6.67 7.30
CA LEU A 141 10.39 -6.06 7.33
C LEU A 141 10.37 -4.77 6.50
N ILE A 142 9.41 -4.68 5.59
CA ILE A 142 9.09 -3.49 4.79
C ILE A 142 7.66 -3.10 5.13
N ILE A 143 7.48 -1.87 5.62
CA ILE A 143 6.21 -1.36 6.13
C ILE A 143 5.79 -0.14 5.33
N GLY A 144 4.52 -0.11 4.94
CA GLY A 144 3.91 1.07 4.34
C GLY A 144 3.16 1.91 5.37
N VAL A 145 3.23 3.23 5.26
CA VAL A 145 2.54 4.15 6.17
C VAL A 145 1.71 5.14 5.36
N LYS A 146 0.41 5.18 5.64
CA LYS A 146 -0.59 6.05 5.00
C LYS A 146 -1.50 6.66 6.05
N CYS A 147 -1.98 7.87 5.82
CA CYS A 147 -3.13 8.43 6.52
C CYS A 147 -4.33 8.56 5.58
N GLY A 148 -5.55 8.44 6.05
CA GLY A 148 -6.73 8.66 5.21
C GLY A 148 -7.95 9.04 6.03
N ALA A 149 -8.89 9.73 5.41
CA ALA A 149 -10.05 10.29 6.09
C ALA A 149 -9.66 11.01 7.41
N SER A 150 -8.67 11.91 7.33
CA SER A 150 -8.09 12.62 8.47
C SER A 150 -9.03 13.67 9.06
N ASP A 151 -8.91 13.85 10.38
CA ASP A 151 -9.57 14.86 11.21
C ASP A 151 -8.52 15.63 12.04
N THR A 152 -8.97 16.53 12.92
CA THR A 152 -8.09 17.29 13.83
C THR A 152 -7.25 16.44 14.78
N THR A 153 -7.73 15.26 15.20
CA THR A 153 -6.97 14.37 16.10
C THR A 153 -5.86 13.63 15.38
N SER A 154 -5.89 13.57 14.05
CA SER A 154 -4.96 12.76 13.25
C SER A 154 -3.51 13.21 13.44
N GLY A 155 -3.23 14.50 13.32
CA GLY A 155 -1.89 15.07 13.54
C GLY A 155 -1.46 15.15 15.02
N LEU A 156 -2.40 15.02 15.95
CA LEU A 156 -2.15 15.13 17.40
C LEU A 156 -1.91 13.77 18.06
N ALA A 157 -2.57 12.72 17.55
CA ALA A 157 -2.56 11.39 18.14
C ALA A 157 -2.14 10.30 17.16
N SER A 158 -2.98 9.96 16.17
CA SER A 158 -2.75 8.74 15.35
C SER A 158 -1.50 8.82 14.47
N ASN A 159 -1.23 9.95 13.81
CA ASN A 159 -0.01 10.14 13.01
C ASN A 159 1.22 10.22 13.91
N THR A 160 1.14 10.90 15.06
CA THR A 160 2.27 11.03 15.99
C THR A 160 2.63 9.69 16.62
N ALA A 161 1.64 8.90 17.05
CA ALA A 161 1.83 7.54 17.56
C ALA A 161 2.42 6.63 16.49
N THR A 162 1.95 6.76 15.24
CA THR A 162 2.53 6.07 14.08
C THR A 162 4.00 6.46 13.89
N GLY A 163 4.34 7.75 13.96
CA GLY A 163 5.73 8.22 13.88
C GLY A 163 6.63 7.65 14.97
N SER A 164 6.13 7.57 16.21
CA SER A 164 6.84 6.94 17.33
C SER A 164 7.11 5.44 17.07
N ALA A 165 6.13 4.72 16.53
CA ALA A 165 6.30 3.33 16.12
C ALA A 165 7.30 3.19 14.95
N VAL A 166 7.24 4.08 13.96
CA VAL A 166 8.17 4.14 12.82
C VAL A 166 9.62 4.31 13.29
N ASP A 167 9.88 5.22 14.23
CA ASP A 167 11.23 5.39 14.77
C ASP A 167 11.75 4.12 15.46
N ARG A 168 10.89 3.38 16.16
CA ARG A 168 11.23 2.07 16.78
C ARG A 168 11.54 1.01 15.72
N LEU A 169 10.73 0.95 14.67
CA LEU A 169 10.91 0.03 13.54
C LEU A 169 12.25 0.28 12.81
N LEU A 170 12.55 1.55 12.52
CA LEU A 170 13.80 1.95 11.87
C LEU A 170 15.03 1.64 12.73
N LYS A 171 14.96 1.89 14.05
CA LYS A 171 16.02 1.52 15.01
C LYS A 171 16.24 0.01 15.07
N ALA A 172 15.20 -0.78 14.85
CA ALA A 172 15.29 -2.24 14.75
C ALA A 172 15.74 -2.75 13.38
N GLY A 173 16.06 -1.86 12.44
CA GLY A 173 16.58 -2.19 11.11
C GLY A 173 15.53 -2.40 10.03
N ALA A 174 14.24 -2.19 10.32
CA ALA A 174 13.19 -2.33 9.31
C ALA A 174 13.28 -1.23 8.23
N THR A 175 12.59 -1.47 7.12
CA THR A 175 12.36 -0.49 6.05
C THR A 175 10.96 0.09 6.19
N VAL A 176 10.83 1.41 6.09
CA VAL A 176 9.52 2.09 6.15
C VAL A 176 9.37 2.98 4.92
N LEU A 177 8.24 2.84 4.23
CA LEU A 177 7.83 3.74 3.16
C LEU A 177 6.65 4.60 3.62
N PHE A 178 6.76 5.89 3.40
CA PHE A 178 5.65 6.85 3.49
C PHE A 178 5.62 7.68 2.20
N GLY A 179 4.57 8.45 1.95
CA GLY A 179 4.44 9.17 0.70
C GLY A 179 3.30 10.18 0.74
N GLU A 180 2.54 10.22 -0.36
CA GLU A 180 1.46 11.17 -0.63
C GLU A 180 2.01 12.57 -0.93
N THR A 181 2.57 12.77 -2.14
CA THR A 181 3.22 14.02 -2.55
C THR A 181 2.32 15.25 -2.39
N THR A 182 1.02 15.07 -2.53
CA THR A 182 0.02 16.14 -2.35
C THR A 182 -0.20 16.52 -0.88
N GLU A 183 0.13 15.64 0.06
CA GLU A 183 -0.06 15.78 1.52
C GLU A 183 1.19 16.32 2.23
N VAL A 184 2.22 16.68 1.48
CA VAL A 184 3.43 17.30 2.04
C VAL A 184 3.64 18.74 1.56
N ILE A 185 2.77 19.23 0.67
CA ILE A 185 2.82 20.60 0.12
C ILE A 185 2.58 21.60 1.25
N GLY A 186 3.49 22.54 1.42
CA GLY A 186 3.53 23.49 2.54
C GLY A 186 4.36 23.00 3.73
N ALA A 187 4.74 21.72 3.77
CA ALA A 187 5.56 21.11 4.82
C ALA A 187 6.85 20.45 4.29
N GLU A 188 7.11 20.51 2.98
CA GLU A 188 8.23 19.84 2.31
C GLU A 188 9.59 20.28 2.87
N HIS A 189 9.73 21.54 3.24
CA HIS A 189 10.92 22.11 3.86
C HIS A 189 11.34 21.39 5.16
N ILE A 190 10.39 20.78 5.90
CA ILE A 190 10.68 19.96 7.09
C ILE A 190 11.25 18.61 6.70
N LEU A 191 10.67 17.97 5.67
CA LEU A 191 11.16 16.68 5.16
C LEU A 191 12.54 16.82 4.53
N VAL A 192 12.79 17.89 3.77
CA VAL A 192 14.08 18.21 3.17
C VAL A 192 15.18 18.31 4.22
N ARG A 193 14.92 18.94 5.37
CA ARG A 193 15.88 19.00 6.49
C ARG A 193 16.19 17.65 7.11
N ARG A 194 15.29 16.68 6.96
CA ARG A 194 15.48 15.29 7.43
C ARG A 194 16.12 14.40 6.38
N ALA A 195 16.33 14.87 5.15
CA ALA A 195 17.02 14.09 4.12
C ALA A 195 18.43 13.74 4.57
N ARG A 196 18.85 12.49 4.34
CA ARG A 196 20.19 12.00 4.72
C ARG A 196 21.32 12.80 4.06
N ASN A 197 21.08 13.32 2.86
CA ASN A 197 22.02 14.14 2.10
C ASN A 197 21.28 15.04 1.09
N GLU A 198 22.04 15.92 0.44
CA GLU A 198 21.52 16.88 -0.55
C GLU A 198 20.87 16.21 -1.77
N ALA A 199 21.37 15.04 -2.21
CA ALA A 199 20.80 14.32 -3.34
C ALA A 199 19.36 13.82 -3.02
N VAL A 200 19.14 13.29 -1.82
CA VAL A 200 17.81 12.87 -1.35
C VAL A 200 16.88 14.08 -1.18
N ALA A 201 17.38 15.18 -0.62
CA ALA A 201 16.64 16.44 -0.49
C ALA A 201 16.17 16.99 -1.85
N SER A 202 17.10 17.06 -2.81
CA SER A 202 16.84 17.55 -4.16
C SER A 202 15.85 16.66 -4.90
N ALA A 203 15.98 15.34 -4.78
CA ALA A 203 15.06 14.39 -5.40
C ALA A 203 13.64 14.49 -4.81
N LEU A 204 13.50 14.65 -3.49
CA LEU A 204 12.21 14.88 -2.83
C LEU A 204 11.55 16.17 -3.34
N MET A 205 12.29 17.28 -3.37
CA MET A 205 11.78 18.53 -3.95
C MET A 205 11.43 18.39 -5.43
N GLY A 206 12.18 17.58 -6.18
CA GLY A 206 11.87 17.27 -7.57
C GLY A 206 10.49 16.65 -7.75
N PHE A 207 10.08 15.73 -6.88
CA PHE A 207 8.73 15.16 -6.89
C PHE A 207 7.64 16.18 -6.57
N VAL A 208 7.86 17.03 -5.55
CA VAL A 208 6.93 18.10 -5.19
C VAL A 208 6.75 19.08 -6.36
N ASN A 209 7.85 19.56 -6.94
CA ASN A 209 7.82 20.48 -8.06
C ASN A 209 7.15 19.87 -9.31
N ALA A 210 7.39 18.58 -9.57
CA ALA A 210 6.74 17.87 -10.68
C ALA A 210 5.21 17.72 -10.47
N MET A 211 4.77 17.52 -9.22
CA MET A 211 3.35 17.52 -8.89
C MET A 211 2.73 18.92 -9.10
N GLU A 212 3.34 19.97 -8.54
CA GLU A 212 2.86 21.35 -8.70
C GLU A 212 2.82 21.77 -10.18
N ALA A 213 3.85 21.44 -10.97
CA ALA A 213 3.88 21.74 -12.39
C ALA A 213 2.72 21.08 -13.16
N ARG A 214 2.36 19.84 -12.82
CA ARG A 214 1.21 19.15 -13.45
C ARG A 214 -0.12 19.80 -13.09
N VAL A 215 -0.27 20.24 -11.84
CA VAL A 215 -1.49 20.92 -11.40
C VAL A 215 -1.62 22.29 -12.07
N ASN A 216 -0.52 23.05 -12.13
CA ASN A 216 -0.47 24.34 -12.84
C ASN A 216 -0.77 24.19 -14.34
N ALA A 217 -0.31 23.11 -14.99
CA ALA A 217 -0.61 22.83 -16.39
C ALA A 217 -2.11 22.57 -16.65
N MET A 218 -2.88 22.18 -15.62
CA MET A 218 -4.34 22.06 -15.68
C MET A 218 -5.06 23.38 -15.41
N GLY A 219 -4.33 24.48 -15.15
CA GLY A 219 -4.91 25.79 -14.84
C GLY A 219 -5.53 25.89 -13.44
N VAL A 220 -5.18 24.96 -12.54
CA VAL A 220 -5.69 24.89 -11.17
C VAL A 220 -4.54 25.16 -10.20
N ASP A 221 -4.84 25.77 -9.06
CA ASP A 221 -3.91 25.88 -7.93
C ASP A 221 -4.11 24.69 -6.98
N MET A 222 -3.07 23.88 -6.81
CA MET A 222 -3.10 22.72 -5.92
C MET A 222 -3.35 23.12 -4.46
N ARG A 223 -2.83 24.28 -4.05
CA ARG A 223 -2.94 24.77 -2.67
C ARG A 223 -4.36 25.19 -2.31
N GLY A 224 -5.20 25.50 -3.32
CA GLY A 224 -6.64 25.73 -3.15
C GLY A 224 -7.49 24.46 -3.21
N GLY A 225 -6.97 23.35 -3.78
CA GLY A 225 -7.70 22.09 -3.94
C GLY A 225 -7.58 21.10 -2.77
N GLN A 226 -6.70 21.40 -1.81
CA GLN A 226 -6.53 20.65 -0.57
C GLN A 226 -6.56 21.65 0.61
N PRO A 227 -7.10 21.28 1.79
CA PRO A 227 -7.64 19.98 2.18
C PRO A 227 -8.97 19.62 1.48
N THR A 228 -9.27 18.33 1.31
CA THR A 228 -10.54 17.87 0.71
C THR A 228 -11.76 18.26 1.56
N GLU A 229 -12.97 18.32 0.99
CA GLU A 229 -14.20 18.63 1.76
C GLU A 229 -14.39 17.75 3.01
N GLY A 230 -14.05 16.45 2.92
CA GLY A 230 -14.13 15.54 4.05
C GLY A 230 -13.19 15.93 5.19
N ASN A 231 -12.00 16.45 4.88
CA ASN A 231 -11.03 16.93 5.85
C ASN A 231 -11.47 18.26 6.48
N ILE A 232 -12.05 19.17 5.69
CA ILE A 232 -12.59 20.45 6.19
C ILE A 232 -13.74 20.18 7.18
N ARG A 233 -14.65 19.26 6.84
CA ARG A 233 -15.69 18.79 7.79
C ARG A 233 -15.08 18.14 9.04
N GLY A 234 -13.92 17.50 8.90
CA GLY A 234 -13.12 16.95 10.00
C GLY A 234 -12.35 17.98 10.82
N GLY A 235 -12.44 19.28 10.48
CA GLY A 235 -11.91 20.41 11.24
C GLY A 235 -10.54 20.94 10.81
N LEU A 236 -9.98 20.47 9.69
CA LEU A 236 -8.71 20.99 9.16
C LEU A 236 -8.93 22.27 8.34
N THR A 237 -8.12 23.30 8.57
CA THR A 237 -8.34 24.65 8.03
C THR A 237 -7.47 25.01 6.84
N THR A 238 -6.21 24.57 6.80
CA THR A 238 -5.29 24.83 5.68
C THR A 238 -4.53 23.58 5.24
N ILE A 239 -3.93 23.62 4.04
CA ILE A 239 -3.10 22.52 3.55
C ILE A 239 -1.80 22.39 4.37
N GLU A 240 -1.26 23.50 4.87
CA GLU A 240 -0.09 23.50 5.74
C GLU A 240 -0.39 22.79 7.05
N GLU A 241 -1.53 23.09 7.69
CA GLU A 241 -1.96 22.43 8.93
C GLU A 241 -2.10 20.92 8.73
N LYS A 242 -2.78 20.51 7.65
CA LYS A 242 -2.95 19.10 7.30
C LYS A 242 -1.61 18.43 7.02
N SER A 243 -0.74 19.09 6.24
CA SER A 243 0.56 18.55 5.84
C SER A 243 1.49 18.41 7.03
N LEU A 244 1.50 19.37 7.96
CA LEU A 244 2.22 19.26 9.23
C LEU A 244 1.78 18.03 10.02
N GLY A 245 0.47 17.81 10.12
CA GLY A 245 -0.08 16.59 10.74
C GLY A 245 0.23 15.32 9.93
N ALA A 246 0.33 15.39 8.61
CA ALA A 246 0.58 14.24 7.76
C ALA A 246 2.05 13.79 7.77
N ILE A 247 3.02 14.70 7.89
CA ILE A 247 4.45 14.35 7.83
C ILE A 247 4.95 13.67 9.11
N VAL A 248 4.34 13.91 10.27
CA VAL A 248 4.80 13.32 11.55
C VAL A 248 4.61 11.79 11.60
N LYS A 249 3.77 11.21 10.72
CA LYS A 249 3.63 9.75 10.57
C LYS A 249 4.93 9.06 10.16
N SER A 250 5.86 9.80 9.57
CA SER A 250 7.19 9.31 9.19
C SER A 250 8.22 9.34 10.32
N GLY A 251 7.81 9.69 11.55
CA GLY A 251 8.69 9.77 12.70
C GLY A 251 9.69 10.91 12.63
N THR A 252 10.84 10.75 13.27
CA THR A 252 11.89 11.77 13.40
C THR A 252 13.20 11.38 12.74
N MET A 253 13.39 10.09 12.41
CA MET A 253 14.63 9.59 11.80
C MET A 253 14.91 10.21 10.42
N PRO A 254 16.19 10.22 9.96
CA PRO A 254 16.55 10.72 8.64
C PRO A 254 15.90 9.92 7.50
N ILE A 255 15.53 10.61 6.42
CA ILE A 255 15.02 9.99 5.19
C ILE A 255 16.22 9.50 4.37
N ASN A 256 16.32 8.18 4.22
CA ASN A 256 17.44 7.50 3.57
C ASN A 256 17.40 7.61 2.04
N GLY A 257 16.21 7.75 1.45
CA GLY A 257 16.05 7.86 0.01
C GLY A 257 14.63 8.22 -0.40
N VAL A 258 14.45 8.40 -1.71
CA VAL A 258 13.14 8.56 -2.34
C VAL A 258 12.97 7.53 -3.44
N VAL A 259 11.74 7.08 -3.68
CA VAL A 259 11.41 6.06 -4.68
C VAL A 259 10.22 6.51 -5.53
N ARG A 260 10.15 6.04 -6.77
CA ARG A 260 8.98 6.26 -7.64
C ARG A 260 7.81 5.39 -7.17
N TYR A 261 6.62 5.70 -7.68
CA TYR A 261 5.42 4.93 -7.41
C TYR A 261 5.61 3.43 -7.71
N GLY A 262 5.46 2.58 -6.68
CA GLY A 262 5.62 1.13 -6.77
C GLY A 262 7.06 0.61 -6.74
N GLU A 263 8.06 1.49 -6.70
CA GLU A 263 9.46 1.09 -6.69
C GLU A 263 9.89 0.58 -5.30
N ARG A 264 10.60 -0.55 -5.29
CA ARG A 264 11.13 -1.18 -4.08
C ARG A 264 12.39 -0.45 -3.58
N PRO A 265 12.50 -0.13 -2.27
CA PRO A 265 13.72 0.42 -1.71
C PRO A 265 14.93 -0.51 -1.88
N SER A 266 16.10 0.08 -2.10
CA SER A 266 17.35 -0.66 -2.34
C SER A 266 18.05 -1.14 -1.08
N ALA A 267 17.75 -0.55 0.09
CA ALA A 267 18.36 -0.88 1.36
C ALA A 267 17.43 -0.51 2.54
N PRO A 268 17.67 -1.03 3.75
CA PRO A 268 16.92 -0.63 4.95
C PRO A 268 16.95 0.87 5.24
N GLY A 269 15.87 1.39 5.81
CA GLY A 269 15.73 2.80 6.18
C GLY A 269 14.35 3.40 5.90
N LEU A 270 14.25 4.72 6.03
CA LEU A 270 13.04 5.48 5.78
C LEU A 270 13.04 6.05 4.35
N TYR A 271 12.00 5.77 3.58
CA TYR A 271 11.89 6.21 2.19
C TYR A 271 10.60 6.99 1.95
N PHE A 272 10.71 8.04 1.15
CA PHE A 272 9.56 8.76 0.60
C PHE A 272 9.21 8.21 -0.79
N MET A 273 7.98 7.75 -0.99
CA MET A 273 7.45 7.34 -2.29
C MET A 273 6.66 8.47 -2.93
N ASP A 274 7.01 8.84 -4.16
CA ASP A 274 6.18 9.74 -4.97
C ASP A 274 4.87 9.05 -5.33
N SER A 275 3.76 9.56 -4.81
CA SER A 275 2.45 8.95 -4.96
C SER A 275 1.31 9.97 -4.88
N PRO A 276 0.12 9.64 -5.43
CA PRO A 276 -1.09 10.39 -5.14
C PRO A 276 -1.52 10.19 -3.67
N GLY A 277 -2.39 11.07 -3.19
CA GLY A 277 -3.03 10.93 -1.87
C GLY A 277 -4.21 9.94 -1.83
N ARG A 278 -4.68 9.43 -2.97
CA ARG A 278 -5.81 8.49 -3.02
C ARG A 278 -5.43 7.15 -2.43
N GLU A 279 -6.25 6.66 -1.51
CA GLU A 279 -5.95 5.53 -0.63
C GLU A 279 -5.64 4.24 -1.40
N MET A 280 -6.56 3.77 -2.27
CA MET A 280 -6.38 2.54 -3.04
C MET A 280 -5.14 2.57 -3.95
N GLU A 281 -4.82 3.74 -4.50
CA GLU A 281 -3.63 3.90 -5.34
C GLU A 281 -2.36 3.77 -4.53
N PHE A 282 -2.27 4.48 -3.41
CA PHE A 282 -1.04 4.44 -2.64
C PHE A 282 -0.81 3.08 -1.96
N LEU A 283 -1.85 2.43 -1.44
CA LEU A 283 -1.73 1.07 -0.90
C LEU A 283 -1.24 0.08 -1.96
N THR A 284 -1.67 0.23 -3.21
CA THR A 284 -1.17 -0.59 -4.34
C THR A 284 0.30 -0.31 -4.64
N GLY A 285 0.72 0.96 -4.59
CA GLY A 285 2.13 1.34 -4.72
C GLY A 285 3.00 0.74 -3.61
N LEU A 286 2.54 0.81 -2.35
CA LEU A 286 3.22 0.21 -1.20
C LEU A 286 3.31 -1.32 -1.32
N ALA A 287 2.23 -1.98 -1.77
CA ALA A 287 2.25 -3.41 -2.03
C ALA A 287 3.25 -3.77 -3.15
N SER A 288 3.28 -2.98 -4.21
CA SER A 288 4.23 -3.17 -5.33
C SER A 288 5.69 -3.01 -4.89
N ALA A 289 5.96 -2.05 -3.99
CA ALA A 289 7.26 -1.86 -3.36
C ALA A 289 7.66 -2.97 -2.37
N GLY A 290 6.77 -3.92 -2.11
CA GLY A 290 7.05 -5.10 -1.29
C GLY A 290 6.68 -4.97 0.18
N CYS A 291 5.87 -3.97 0.58
CA CYS A 291 5.39 -3.87 1.96
C CYS A 291 4.62 -5.14 2.36
N GLN A 292 5.00 -5.75 3.49
CA GLN A 292 4.30 -6.91 4.04
C GLN A 292 3.15 -6.52 4.96
N VAL A 293 3.24 -5.36 5.62
CA VAL A 293 2.23 -4.81 6.55
C VAL A 293 2.11 -3.32 6.28
N MET A 294 0.91 -2.77 6.46
CA MET A 294 0.65 -1.35 6.27
C MET A 294 0.02 -0.76 7.54
N LEU A 295 0.47 0.44 7.92
CA LEU A 295 -0.15 1.27 8.94
C LEU A 295 -1.03 2.31 8.25
N PHE A 296 -2.28 2.39 8.68
CA PHE A 296 -3.26 3.34 8.16
C PHE A 296 -3.89 4.12 9.30
N SER A 297 -3.52 5.38 9.46
CA SER A 297 -4.17 6.27 10.41
C SER A 297 -5.45 6.87 9.82
N THR A 298 -6.51 6.95 10.61
CA THR A 298 -7.79 7.53 10.21
C THR A 298 -8.43 8.32 11.33
N GLY A 299 -9.10 9.42 11.00
CA GLY A 299 -9.82 10.27 11.95
C GLY A 299 -11.32 9.95 12.00
N ILE A 300 -11.92 9.65 10.84
CA ILE A 300 -13.37 9.40 10.72
C ILE A 300 -13.72 7.94 10.36
N GLY A 301 -12.77 7.02 10.49
CA GLY A 301 -13.04 5.57 10.43
C GLY A 301 -13.17 5.01 9.02
N ALA A 302 -12.20 5.30 8.13
CA ALA A 302 -12.13 4.68 6.82
C ALA A 302 -12.08 3.13 6.95
N PRO A 303 -12.97 2.37 6.29
CA PRO A 303 -12.99 0.90 6.37
C PRO A 303 -11.86 0.24 5.54
N GLN A 304 -11.00 1.04 4.91
CA GLN A 304 -10.04 0.61 3.91
C GLN A 304 -9.18 -0.57 4.38
N GLY A 305 -9.14 -1.62 3.56
CA GLY A 305 -8.23 -2.76 3.65
C GLY A 305 -7.40 -2.88 2.37
N PHE A 306 -6.60 -3.96 2.25
CA PHE A 306 -5.88 -4.24 1.02
C PHE A 306 -5.75 -5.76 0.82
N SER A 307 -5.94 -6.23 -0.40
CA SER A 307 -6.12 -7.66 -0.68
C SER A 307 -4.88 -8.52 -0.49
N LEU A 308 -3.69 -7.93 -0.55
CA LEU A 308 -2.43 -8.66 -0.50
C LEU A 308 -1.55 -8.30 0.71
N ALA A 309 -2.00 -7.40 1.58
CA ALA A 309 -1.27 -7.03 2.78
C ALA A 309 -2.23 -6.55 3.88
N PRO A 310 -2.03 -6.97 5.14
CA PRO A 310 -2.81 -6.47 6.26
C PRO A 310 -2.60 -4.97 6.46
N VAL A 311 -3.72 -4.26 6.66
CA VAL A 311 -3.76 -2.82 6.93
C VAL A 311 -4.22 -2.61 8.37
N ILE A 312 -3.32 -2.17 9.25
CA ILE A 312 -3.58 -1.89 10.66
C ILE A 312 -4.17 -0.48 10.76
N LYS A 313 -5.43 -0.38 11.21
CA LYS A 313 -6.15 0.90 11.34
C LYS A 313 -5.91 1.52 12.70
N ILE A 314 -5.50 2.78 12.71
CA ILE A 314 -5.11 3.53 13.91
C ILE A 314 -5.99 4.78 14.01
N CYS A 315 -6.63 5.02 15.15
CA CYS A 315 -7.50 6.19 15.33
C CYS A 315 -7.24 6.87 16.68
N GLY A 316 -7.21 8.20 16.65
CA GLY A 316 -7.05 9.05 17.85
C GLY A 316 -8.33 9.77 18.27
N ASN A 317 -9.42 9.62 17.51
CA ASN A 317 -10.70 10.26 17.79
C ASN A 317 -11.54 9.32 18.66
N GLU A 318 -11.76 9.69 19.92
CA GLU A 318 -12.52 8.88 20.89
C GLU A 318 -13.92 8.49 20.37
N ASN A 319 -14.62 9.42 19.72
CA ASN A 319 -15.96 9.15 19.21
C ASN A 319 -15.93 8.14 18.05
N THR A 320 -14.99 8.28 17.12
CA THR A 320 -14.77 7.32 16.03
C THR A 320 -14.36 5.96 16.61
N CYS A 321 -13.41 5.92 17.53
CA CYS A 321 -12.96 4.70 18.18
C CYS A 321 -14.11 3.97 18.87
N ARG A 322 -15.05 4.69 19.49
CA ARG A 322 -16.23 4.10 20.13
C ARG A 322 -17.27 3.61 19.12
N THR A 323 -17.66 4.48 18.19
CA THR A 323 -18.81 4.25 17.28
C THR A 323 -18.48 3.37 16.08
N LEU A 324 -17.25 3.45 15.57
CA LEU A 324 -16.73 2.68 14.44
C LEU A 324 -15.62 1.72 14.87
N ASN A 325 -15.71 1.20 16.10
CA ASN A 325 -14.68 0.33 16.67
C ASN A 325 -14.41 -0.89 15.78
N GLU A 326 -15.40 -1.40 15.03
CA GLU A 326 -15.24 -2.54 14.13
C GLU A 326 -14.21 -2.31 13.02
N TYR A 327 -13.86 -1.06 12.68
CA TYR A 327 -12.84 -0.74 11.70
C TYR A 327 -11.47 -0.47 12.32
N ILE A 328 -11.40 -0.12 13.60
CA ILE A 328 -10.19 0.37 14.27
C ILE A 328 -9.46 -0.76 14.97
N ASP A 329 -8.22 -1.05 14.53
CA ASP A 329 -7.35 -2.06 15.15
C ASP A 329 -6.68 -1.53 16.42
N VAL A 330 -6.28 -0.25 16.42
CA VAL A 330 -5.58 0.39 17.54
C VAL A 330 -6.19 1.76 17.83
N ASP A 331 -6.87 1.84 18.98
CA ASP A 331 -7.35 3.08 19.57
C ASP A 331 -6.20 3.74 20.34
N VAL A 332 -5.83 4.96 19.94
CA VAL A 332 -4.83 5.82 20.60
C VAL A 332 -5.45 7.16 21.06
N SER A 333 -6.77 7.20 21.24
CA SER A 333 -7.49 8.40 21.70
C SER A 333 -7.08 8.87 23.11
N GLY A 334 -6.51 7.96 23.91
CA GLY A 334 -5.93 8.27 25.22
C GLY A 334 -4.84 9.34 25.18
N ILE A 335 -4.17 9.53 24.04
CA ILE A 335 -3.19 10.63 23.86
C ILE A 335 -3.87 11.98 23.99
N VAL A 336 -5.00 12.18 23.29
CA VAL A 336 -5.77 13.45 23.35
C VAL A 336 -6.38 13.65 24.73
N ALA A 337 -6.83 12.56 25.36
CA ALA A 337 -7.39 12.58 26.71
C ALA A 337 -6.35 12.77 27.83
N GLY A 338 -5.05 12.70 27.52
CA GLY A 338 -3.97 12.77 28.50
C GLY A 338 -3.84 11.54 29.41
N THR A 339 -4.46 10.41 29.04
CA THR A 339 -4.44 9.15 29.80
C THR A 339 -3.43 8.15 29.26
N GLU A 340 -2.91 8.36 28.05
CA GLU A 340 -1.85 7.55 27.43
C GLU A 340 -0.72 8.46 26.94
N SER A 341 0.53 8.07 27.18
CA SER A 341 1.67 8.79 26.63
C SER A 341 1.92 8.39 25.18
N LEU A 342 2.50 9.31 24.39
CA LEU A 342 2.91 9.03 23.01
C LEU A 342 3.89 7.84 22.92
N ASP A 343 4.81 7.72 23.88
CA ASP A 343 5.78 6.64 23.89
C ASP A 343 5.11 5.27 24.09
N ALA A 344 4.16 5.19 25.03
CA ALA A 344 3.38 3.99 25.29
C ALA A 344 2.53 3.58 24.08
N ALA A 345 1.84 4.54 23.44
CA ALA A 345 1.07 4.29 22.23
C ALA A 345 1.95 3.80 21.07
N GLY A 346 3.12 4.42 20.88
CA GLY A 346 4.09 4.01 19.87
C GLY A 346 4.68 2.61 20.12
N ALA A 347 4.94 2.26 21.38
CA ALA A 347 5.37 0.90 21.77
C ALA A 347 4.29 -0.14 21.46
N ARG A 348 3.03 0.14 21.82
CA ARG A 348 1.90 -0.74 21.54
C ARG A 348 1.65 -0.92 20.04
N LEU A 349 1.82 0.15 19.25
CA LEU A 349 1.75 0.08 17.79
C LEU A 349 2.89 -0.75 17.19
N PHE A 350 4.12 -0.59 17.70
CA PHE A 350 5.25 -1.43 17.30
C PHE A 350 4.96 -2.91 17.55
N ASP A 351 4.51 -3.27 18.75
CA ASP A 351 4.17 -4.66 19.08
C ASP A 351 3.04 -5.19 18.19
N ARG A 352 2.02 -4.36 17.93
CA ARG A 352 0.91 -4.71 17.03
C ARG A 352 1.38 -5.04 15.62
N VAL A 353 2.36 -4.32 15.08
CA VAL A 353 2.96 -4.64 13.77
C VAL A 353 3.56 -6.04 13.81
N LEU A 354 4.26 -6.40 14.89
CA LEU A 354 4.92 -7.70 15.00
C LEU A 354 3.92 -8.86 15.13
N THR A 355 2.84 -8.69 15.89
CA THR A 355 1.80 -9.73 16.03
C THR A 355 1.03 -9.92 14.74
N VAL A 356 0.68 -8.82 14.05
CA VAL A 356 0.01 -8.86 12.74
C VAL A 356 0.90 -9.47 11.66
N PHE A 357 2.18 -9.10 11.60
CA PHE A 357 3.14 -9.79 10.73
C PHE A 357 3.19 -11.29 11.05
N SER A 358 3.13 -11.64 12.33
CA SER A 358 3.14 -13.02 12.82
C SER A 358 1.80 -13.75 12.69
N GLY A 359 0.86 -13.22 11.91
CA GLY A 359 -0.35 -13.93 11.48
C GLY A 359 -1.62 -13.51 12.19
N GLU A 360 -1.58 -12.58 13.14
CA GLU A 360 -2.79 -12.02 13.72
C GLU A 360 -3.58 -11.23 12.65
N GLN A 361 -4.88 -11.47 12.57
CA GLN A 361 -5.74 -10.80 11.61
C GLN A 361 -6.07 -9.38 12.06
N VAL A 362 -6.06 -8.44 11.11
CA VAL A 362 -6.60 -7.09 11.33
C VAL A 362 -8.11 -7.07 11.10
N LYS A 363 -8.81 -6.08 11.63
CA LYS A 363 -10.28 -5.98 11.51
C LYS A 363 -10.77 -5.95 10.06
N ALA A 364 -9.99 -5.40 9.14
CA ALA A 364 -10.35 -5.39 7.71
C ALA A 364 -10.34 -6.80 7.09
N GLU A 365 -9.47 -7.69 7.57
CA GLU A 365 -9.45 -9.10 7.14
C GLU A 365 -10.62 -9.87 7.75
N ILE A 366 -10.95 -9.59 9.01
CA ILE A 366 -12.08 -10.23 9.71
C ILE A 366 -13.41 -9.86 9.05
N LEU A 367 -13.58 -8.59 8.67
CA LEU A 367 -14.77 -8.09 7.97
C LEU A 367 -14.80 -8.49 6.48
N GLY A 368 -13.71 -9.06 5.95
CA GLY A 368 -13.58 -9.41 4.54
C GLY A 368 -13.48 -8.21 3.60
N TYR A 369 -13.16 -7.02 4.11
CA TYR A 369 -12.98 -5.82 3.28
C TYR A 369 -11.77 -6.00 2.34
N ASP A 370 -10.75 -6.75 2.74
CA ASP A 370 -9.61 -7.13 1.87
C ASP A 370 -9.99 -8.10 0.73
N SER A 371 -11.09 -8.85 0.83
CA SER A 371 -11.34 -10.04 0.00
C SER A 371 -11.92 -9.75 -1.41
N SER A 372 -12.54 -8.59 -1.60
CA SER A 372 -13.28 -8.26 -2.82
C SER A 372 -12.39 -7.84 -4.00
N GLY A 373 -11.15 -7.45 -3.73
CA GLY A 373 -10.20 -6.95 -4.74
C GLY A 373 -10.51 -5.55 -5.28
N VAL A 374 -11.60 -4.90 -4.87
CA VAL A 374 -11.93 -3.53 -5.31
C VAL A 374 -11.14 -2.45 -4.57
N ASN A 375 -10.34 -2.85 -3.59
CA ASN A 375 -9.56 -1.99 -2.71
C ASN A 375 -8.15 -1.69 -3.21
N SER A 376 -7.89 -2.03 -4.47
CA SER A 376 -6.66 -1.75 -5.17
C SER A 376 -6.94 -0.84 -6.36
N ASN A 377 -5.97 0.01 -6.66
CA ASN A 377 -5.97 0.75 -7.89
C ASN A 377 -4.56 1.17 -8.27
N ILE A 378 -4.31 1.41 -9.56
CA ILE A 378 -2.98 1.80 -10.03
C ILE A 378 -3.04 3.26 -10.44
N TYR A 379 -2.08 4.06 -9.97
CA TYR A 379 -1.94 5.45 -10.36
C TYR A 379 -1.29 5.58 -11.75
N THR A 380 -1.81 6.49 -12.57
CA THR A 380 -1.25 6.90 -13.86
C THR A 380 -1.19 8.43 -13.93
N ILE A 381 -0.31 8.97 -14.76
CA ILE A 381 -0.02 10.41 -14.81
C ILE A 381 -0.70 11.09 -16.00
N GLY A 382 -0.68 10.44 -17.17
CA GLY A 382 -1.17 10.99 -18.42
C GLY A 382 -2.69 10.87 -18.59
N PRO A 383 -3.24 11.56 -19.61
CA PRO A 383 -4.61 11.35 -20.02
C PRO A 383 -4.81 9.93 -20.56
N THR A 384 -6.04 9.43 -20.41
CA THR A 384 -6.52 8.26 -21.16
C THR A 384 -7.15 8.76 -22.46
N ILE A 385 -6.75 8.18 -23.60
CA ILE A 385 -7.10 8.61 -24.97
C ILE A 385 -8.47 8.07 -25.40
#